data_AF-A0A316HT23-F1
#
_entry.id   AF-A0A316HT23-F1
#
_cell.length_a   1.000
_cell.length_b   1.000
_cell.length_c   1.000
_cell.angle_alpha   90.00
_cell.angle_beta   90.00
_cell.angle_gamma   90.00
#
_symmetry.space_group_name_H-M   'P 1'
#
loop_
_entity.id
_entity.type
_entity.pdbx_description
1 polymer ?
#
loop_
_entity_poly.entity_id
_entity_poly.type
_entity_poly.pdbx_seq_one_letter_code
_entity_poly.pdbx_strand_id
1 'polypeptide(L)'
;MATPEEIRQRVEEADTARSARRAAAAQQVGELAQRRAEIVAQLAEVERELGEVVAGAQDVIDVDELAAFTDLKPSDLTGWLAGHKPNRGKRRKATTTTGAHADSLTPSGARTSASEQRRSSDDGSVAAGTDTPEPPVARAS
;
A
#
# COMPACT_ATOMS: atom_id res chain seq x y z
N MET A 1 -4.18 -11.39 -47.34
CA MET A 1 -4.29 -12.01 -46.01
C MET A 1 -2.93 -11.96 -45.35
N ALA A 2 -2.87 -11.69 -44.05
CA ALA A 2 -1.61 -11.74 -43.32
C ALA A 2 -1.18 -13.21 -43.14
N THR A 3 0.11 -13.49 -43.29
CA THR A 3 0.64 -14.83 -43.00
C THR A 3 0.62 -15.10 -41.50
N PRO A 4 0.59 -16.37 -41.05
CA PRO A 4 0.66 -16.70 -39.64
C PRO A 4 1.86 -16.07 -38.91
N GLU A 5 2.99 -15.91 -39.62
CA GLU A 5 4.20 -15.32 -39.04
C GLU A 5 4.09 -13.81 -38.84
N GLU A 6 3.45 -13.12 -39.79
CA GLU A 6 3.12 -11.69 -39.61
C GLU A 6 2.16 -11.48 -38.43
N ILE A 7 1.22 -12.39 -38.21
CA ILE A 7 0.29 -12.32 -37.07
C ILE A 7 1.06 -12.52 -35.75
N ARG A 8 1.94 -13.53 -35.67
CA ARG A 8 2.77 -13.78 -34.48
C ARG A 8 3.65 -12.58 -34.15
N GLN A 9 4.33 -12.04 -35.15
CA GLN A 9 5.21 -10.88 -34.97
C GLN A 9 4.43 -9.66 -34.46
N ARG A 10 3.26 -9.36 -35.03
CA ARG A 10 2.43 -8.23 -34.58
C ARG A 10 1.96 -8.39 -33.13
N VAL A 11 1.62 -9.60 -32.70
CA VAL A 11 1.22 -9.86 -31.31
C VAL A 11 2.41 -9.67 -30.37
N GLU A 12 3.58 -10.22 -30.72
CA GLU A 12 4.80 -10.09 -29.92
C GLU A 12 5.23 -8.62 -29.76
N GLU A 13 5.20 -7.84 -30.83
CA GLU A 13 5.48 -6.41 -30.81
C GLU A 13 4.48 -5.66 -29.91
N ALA A 14 3.19 -5.97 -30.03
CA ALA A 14 2.15 -5.34 -29.21
C ALA A 14 2.29 -5.68 -27.72
N ASP A 15 2.58 -6.94 -27.39
CA ASP A 15 2.77 -7.38 -26.00
C ASP A 15 4.08 -6.86 -25.40
N THR A 16 5.14 -6.73 -26.19
CA THR A 16 6.40 -6.08 -25.78
C THR A 16 6.14 -4.60 -25.47
N ALA A 17 5.46 -3.87 -26.35
CA ALA A 17 5.11 -2.47 -26.11
C ALA A 17 4.18 -2.29 -24.90
N ARG A 18 3.26 -3.23 -24.68
CA ARG A 18 2.36 -3.22 -23.50
C ARG A 18 3.12 -3.54 -22.21
N SER A 19 3.99 -4.54 -22.21
CA SER A 19 4.78 -4.91 -21.04
C SER A 19 5.79 -3.81 -20.66
N ALA A 20 6.45 -3.19 -21.63
CA ALA A 20 7.33 -2.04 -21.39
C ALA A 20 6.61 -0.87 -20.70
N ARG A 21 5.41 -0.52 -21.17
CA ARG A 21 4.59 0.52 -20.53
C ARG A 21 4.17 0.16 -19.11
N ARG A 22 3.79 -1.10 -18.87
CA ARG A 22 3.45 -1.59 -17.53
C ARG A 22 4.65 -1.55 -16.58
N ALA A 23 5.83 -1.96 -17.06
CA ALA A 23 7.06 -1.93 -16.28
C ALA A 23 7.44 -0.49 -15.90
N ALA A 24 7.40 0.45 -16.85
CA ALA A 24 7.68 1.86 -16.59
C ALA A 24 6.71 2.47 -15.55
N ALA A 25 5.41 2.18 -15.67
CA ALA A 25 4.42 2.65 -14.70
C ALA A 25 4.66 2.06 -13.30
N ALA A 26 4.93 0.75 -13.21
CA ALA A 26 5.21 0.10 -11.94
C ALA A 26 6.48 0.66 -11.28
N GLN A 27 7.51 0.93 -12.07
CA GLN A 27 8.75 1.56 -11.59
C GLN A 27 8.47 2.95 -11.01
N GLN A 28 7.76 3.81 -11.75
CA GLN A 28 7.42 5.16 -11.28
C GLN A 28 6.61 5.15 -9.99
N VAL A 29 5.61 4.26 -9.89
CA VAL A 29 4.82 4.13 -8.65
C VAL A 29 5.68 3.64 -7.50
N GLY A 30 6.58 2.68 -7.73
CA GLY A 30 7.51 2.17 -6.72
C GLY A 30 8.43 3.27 -6.18
N GLU A 31 9.04 4.05 -7.08
CA GLU A 31 9.91 5.18 -6.73
C GLU A 31 9.16 6.25 -5.92
N LEU A 32 7.95 6.62 -6.34
CA LEU A 32 7.11 7.58 -5.61
C LEU A 32 6.68 7.06 -4.24
N ALA A 33 6.34 5.77 -4.13
CA ALA A 33 5.96 5.16 -2.87
C ALA A 33 7.12 5.15 -1.88
N GLN A 34 8.34 4.85 -2.34
CA GLN A 34 9.54 4.91 -1.52
C GLN A 34 9.82 6.34 -1.04
N ARG A 35 9.79 7.32 -1.95
CA ARG A 35 9.97 8.73 -1.60
C ARG A 35 8.93 9.21 -0.59
N ARG A 36 7.67 8.78 -0.75
CA ARG A 36 6.60 9.08 0.21
C ARG A 36 6.92 8.50 1.59
N ALA A 37 7.41 7.27 1.66
CA ALA A 37 7.77 6.65 2.93
C ALA A 37 8.90 7.41 3.65
N GLU A 38 9.91 7.86 2.89
CA GLU A 38 11.00 8.69 3.43
C GLU A 38 10.49 10.03 3.98
N ILE A 39 9.63 10.73 3.23
CA ILE A 39 9.04 11.99 3.68
C ILE A 39 8.17 11.79 4.92
N VAL A 40 7.38 10.71 4.97
CA VAL A 40 6.56 10.40 6.16
C VAL A 40 7.42 10.11 7.38
N ALA A 41 8.57 9.44 7.21
CA ALA A 41 9.50 9.21 8.30
C ALA A 41 10.13 10.52 8.80
N GLN A 42 10.53 11.41 7.88
CA GLN A 42 11.04 12.75 8.24
C GLN A 42 9.97 13.60 8.93
N LEU A 43 8.73 13.56 8.44
CA LEU A 43 7.62 14.27 9.07
C LEU A 43 7.37 13.77 10.49
N ALA A 44 7.36 12.46 10.70
CA ALA A 44 7.18 11.86 12.02
C ALA A 44 8.30 12.26 13.00
N GLU A 45 9.53 12.44 12.52
CA GLU A 45 10.63 12.97 13.31
C GLU A 45 10.36 14.41 13.74
N VAL A 46 10.01 15.28 12.79
CA VAL A 46 9.69 16.69 13.05
C VAL A 46 8.49 16.82 14.00
N GLU A 47 7.43 16.03 13.82
CA GLU A 47 6.28 16.02 14.71
C GLU A 47 6.63 15.58 16.14
N ARG A 48 7.62 14.69 16.29
CA ARG A 48 8.13 14.31 17.61
C ARG A 48 8.90 15.45 18.27
N GLU A 49 9.79 16.11 17.53
CA GLU A 49 10.54 17.28 18.02
C GLU A 49 9.59 18.43 18.39
N LEU A 50 8.57 18.69 17.57
CA LEU A 50 7.51 19.67 17.88
C LEU A 50 6.80 19.32 19.18
N GLY A 51 6.44 18.05 19.38
CA GLY A 51 5.82 17.60 20.62
C GLY A 51 6.71 17.77 21.85
N GLU A 52 8.03 17.58 21.72
CA GLU A 52 9.00 17.83 22.79
C GLU A 52 9.09 19.32 23.15
N VAL A 53 9.21 20.19 22.14
CA VAL A 53 9.28 21.64 22.33
C VAL A 53 7.98 22.16 22.94
N VAL A 54 6.83 21.72 22.43
CA VAL A 54 5.51 22.12 22.97
C VAL A 54 5.34 21.64 24.40
N ALA A 55 5.77 20.41 24.73
CA ALA A 55 5.73 19.91 26.10
C ALA A 55 6.61 20.74 27.05
N GLY A 56 7.82 21.12 26.62
CA GLY A 56 8.73 21.96 27.40
C GLY A 56 8.24 23.41 27.55
N ALA A 57 7.48 23.92 26.57
CA ALA A 57 6.94 25.28 26.62
C ALA A 57 5.75 25.44 27.58
N GLN A 58 5.05 24.35 27.94
CA GLN A 58 3.85 24.40 28.79
C GLN A 58 4.08 24.94 30.20
N ASP A 59 5.31 24.93 30.69
CA ASP A 59 5.64 25.55 31.98
C ASP A 59 5.65 27.09 31.92
N VAL A 60 5.68 27.66 30.71
CA VAL A 60 5.86 29.11 30.46
C VAL A 60 4.67 29.71 29.70
N ILE A 61 4.05 28.96 28.79
CA ILE A 61 2.96 29.43 27.93
C ILE A 61 1.91 28.34 27.73
N ASP A 62 0.63 28.71 27.87
CA ASP A 62 -0.48 27.80 27.66
C ASP A 62 -0.67 27.48 26.16
N VAL A 63 -1.31 26.34 25.86
CA VAL A 63 -1.50 25.87 24.47
C VAL A 63 -2.31 26.85 23.61
N ASP A 64 -3.33 27.48 24.18
CA ASP A 64 -4.16 28.45 23.46
C ASP A 64 -3.40 29.74 23.15
N GLU A 65 -2.52 30.16 24.05
CA GLU A 65 -1.67 31.33 23.85
C GLU A 65 -0.57 31.04 22.81
N LEU A 66 0.06 29.86 22.90
CA LEU A 66 1.05 29.42 21.90
C LEU A 66 0.43 29.31 20.50
N ALA A 67 -0.81 28.82 20.39
CA ALA A 67 -1.56 28.78 19.15
C ALA A 67 -1.76 30.19 18.56
N ALA A 68 -2.12 31.16 19.39
CA ALA A 68 -2.33 32.54 18.96
C ALA A 68 -1.03 33.22 18.47
N PHE A 69 0.13 32.92 19.06
CA PHE A 69 1.41 33.48 18.62
C PHE A 69 2.03 32.81 17.39
N THR A 70 1.65 31.58 17.11
CA THR A 70 2.25 30.79 16.00
C THR A 70 1.31 30.64 14.81
N ASP A 71 0.10 31.19 14.89
CA ASP A 71 -0.97 31.00 13.90
C ASP A 71 -1.30 29.52 13.64
N LEU A 72 -1.05 28.66 14.63
CA LEU A 72 -1.33 27.23 14.58
C LEU A 72 -2.67 26.91 15.25
N LYS A 73 -3.28 25.79 14.87
CA LYS A 73 -4.51 25.35 15.54
C LYS A 73 -4.15 24.71 16.89
N PRO A 74 -4.94 24.97 17.95
CA PRO A 74 -4.78 24.25 19.23
C PRO A 74 -4.90 22.72 19.07
N SER A 75 -5.68 22.25 18.10
CA SER A 75 -5.80 20.81 17.79
C SER A 75 -4.49 20.17 17.34
N ASP A 76 -3.66 20.92 16.62
CA ASP A 76 -2.42 20.40 16.03
C ASP A 76 -1.34 20.34 17.13
N LEU A 77 -1.25 21.39 17.96
CA LEU A 77 -0.40 21.43 19.15
C LEU A 77 -0.75 20.34 20.17
N THR A 78 -2.04 20.15 20.46
CA THR A 78 -2.50 19.06 21.34
C THR A 78 -2.28 17.69 20.73
N GLY A 79 -2.37 17.57 19.40
CA GLY A 79 -2.04 16.36 18.66
C GLY A 79 -0.57 15.97 18.82
N TRP A 80 0.36 16.91 18.60
CA TRP A 80 1.79 16.67 18.79
C TRP A 80 2.15 16.34 20.24
N LEU A 81 1.51 17.02 21.20
CA LEU A 81 1.67 16.70 22.62
C LEU A 81 1.21 15.28 22.96
N ALA A 82 0.05 14.87 22.45
CA ALA A 82 -0.51 13.55 22.68
C ALA A 82 0.34 12.44 22.04
N GLY A 83 0.91 12.71 20.87
CA GLY A 83 1.85 11.83 20.17
C GLY A 83 3.21 11.70 20.85
N HIS A 84 3.65 12.75 21.55
CA HIS A 84 4.97 12.81 22.21
C HIS A 84 5.08 11.97 23.50
N LYS A 85 4.00 11.33 23.97
CA LYS A 85 3.91 10.63 25.26
C LYS A 85 5.26 9.99 25.66
N PRO A 86 5.99 10.59 26.63
CA PRO A 86 7.37 10.20 26.88
C PRO A 86 7.36 8.73 27.25
N ASN A 87 8.18 7.94 26.57
CA ASN A 87 8.35 6.52 26.83
C ASN A 87 8.98 6.34 28.22
N ARG A 88 8.17 6.56 29.26
CA ARG A 88 8.55 6.48 30.66
C ARG A 88 8.82 5.01 30.92
N GLY A 89 10.10 4.68 30.95
CA GLY A 89 10.64 3.33 30.76
C GLY A 89 9.82 2.21 31.36
N LYS A 90 9.39 1.26 30.52
CA LYS A 90 9.11 -0.10 30.97
C LYS A 90 10.43 -0.72 31.41
N ARG A 91 10.75 -0.56 32.69
CA ARG A 91 11.75 -1.32 33.43
C ARG A 91 11.48 -2.81 33.18
N ARG A 92 12.27 -3.44 32.30
CA ARG A 92 12.26 -4.90 32.12
C ARG A 92 12.67 -5.53 33.45
N LYS A 93 11.73 -6.20 34.12
CA LYS A 93 12.05 -7.18 35.15
C LYS A 93 12.56 -8.41 34.43
N ALA A 94 13.87 -8.64 34.49
CA ALA A 94 14.48 -9.90 34.09
C ALA A 94 13.90 -11.01 34.99
N THR A 95 13.21 -11.97 34.39
CA THR A 95 12.95 -13.26 35.00
C THR A 95 13.81 -14.28 34.27
N THR A 96 14.93 -14.62 34.90
CA THR A 96 15.73 -15.80 34.64
C THR A 96 14.90 -17.03 35.01
N THR A 97 14.59 -17.89 34.06
CA THR A 97 14.33 -19.31 34.37
C THR A 97 14.94 -20.20 33.29
N THR A 98 15.96 -20.92 33.72
CA THR A 98 16.71 -21.98 33.07
C THR A 98 15.86 -23.27 32.98
N GLY A 99 16.03 -24.06 31.91
CA GLY A 99 15.57 -25.45 31.78
C GLY A 99 15.12 -25.76 30.35
N ALA A 100 15.95 -26.25 29.41
CA ALA A 100 16.56 -27.59 29.29
C ALA A 100 15.53 -28.73 29.12
N HIS A 101 15.32 -29.17 27.87
CA HIS A 101 15.36 -30.56 27.37
C HIS A 101 14.72 -30.64 25.96
N ALA A 102 15.52 -31.00 24.95
CA ALA A 102 15.55 -32.31 24.27
C ALA A 102 14.43 -32.43 23.20
N ASP A 103 14.75 -32.28 21.92
CA ASP A 103 15.33 -33.30 21.03
C ASP A 103 14.28 -34.35 20.61
N SER A 104 13.74 -34.20 19.39
CA SER A 104 13.53 -35.34 18.48
C SER A 104 13.19 -34.84 17.07
N LEU A 105 14.03 -35.31 16.15
CA LEU A 105 13.83 -35.35 14.71
C LEU A 105 12.62 -36.24 14.37
N THR A 106 11.85 -35.88 13.34
CA THR A 106 11.73 -36.67 12.09
C THR A 106 10.68 -36.08 11.14
N PRO A 107 10.98 -35.99 9.82
CA PRO A 107 10.02 -35.67 8.78
C PRO A 107 9.47 -36.94 8.13
N SER A 108 8.17 -36.99 7.88
CA SER A 108 7.48 -38.00 7.07
C SER A 108 6.09 -37.44 6.77
N GLY A 109 5.53 -37.38 5.56
CA GLY A 109 5.84 -38.03 4.30
C GLY A 109 4.50 -38.13 3.57
N ALA A 110 4.43 -37.59 2.35
CA ALA A 110 3.51 -37.89 1.25
C ALA A 110 1.99 -38.08 1.53
N ARG A 111 1.14 -37.35 0.78
CA ARG A 111 0.45 -37.89 -0.41
C ARG A 111 -0.51 -36.87 -1.05
N THR A 112 -0.37 -36.80 -2.36
CA THR A 112 -1.29 -36.26 -3.36
C THR A 112 -2.71 -36.83 -3.24
N SER A 113 -3.71 -35.97 -3.40
CA SER A 113 -5.03 -36.35 -3.93
C SER A 113 -5.49 -35.29 -4.92
N ALA A 114 -5.11 -35.52 -6.18
CA ALA A 114 -5.86 -35.02 -7.32
C ALA A 114 -7.14 -35.87 -7.42
N SER A 115 -8.28 -35.20 -7.42
CA SER A 115 -9.58 -35.79 -7.80
C SER A 115 -10.19 -34.90 -8.87
N GLU A 116 -9.86 -35.24 -10.10
CA GLU A 116 -10.47 -34.76 -11.34
C GLU A 116 -11.63 -35.70 -11.67
N GLN A 117 -12.88 -35.25 -11.56
CA GLN A 117 -14.04 -35.87 -12.23
C GLN A 117 -15.31 -35.06 -11.94
N ARG A 118 -16.22 -34.75 -12.86
CA ARG A 118 -16.32 -34.76 -14.33
C ARG A 118 -17.71 -34.18 -14.63
N ARG A 119 -17.82 -33.43 -15.74
CA ARG A 119 -18.94 -33.41 -16.71
C ARG A 119 -20.35 -33.07 -16.24
N SER A 120 -20.90 -32.01 -16.82
CA SER A 120 -22.05 -31.97 -17.78
C SER A 120 -22.49 -30.50 -17.87
N SER A 121 -22.37 -29.78 -18.99
CA SER A 121 -23.03 -29.93 -20.29
C SER A 121 -24.56 -29.88 -20.20
N ASP A 122 -25.12 -28.67 -20.35
CA ASP A 122 -26.30 -28.33 -21.17
C ASP A 122 -26.37 -26.79 -21.22
N ASP A 123 -26.13 -26.18 -22.38
CA ASP A 123 -27.16 -25.71 -23.33
C ASP A 123 -27.94 -24.51 -22.76
N GLY A 124 -27.78 -23.28 -23.25
CA GLY A 124 -28.13 -22.86 -24.60
C GLY A 124 -29.36 -21.96 -24.49
N SER A 125 -29.19 -20.63 -24.50
CA SER A 125 -30.32 -19.72 -24.76
C SER A 125 -29.85 -18.43 -25.42
N VAL A 126 -30.21 -18.36 -26.70
CA VAL A 126 -30.04 -17.26 -27.64
C VAL A 126 -31.30 -16.40 -27.65
N ALA A 127 -31.12 -15.07 -27.54
CA ALA A 127 -32.01 -14.05 -28.11
C ALA A 127 -31.18 -12.74 -28.20
N ALA A 128 -30.70 -12.37 -29.39
CA ALA A 128 -31.37 -11.44 -30.31
C ALA A 128 -31.53 -10.05 -29.67
N GLY A 129 -30.60 -9.12 -29.93
CA GLY A 129 -30.83 -8.01 -30.87
C GLY A 129 -31.33 -6.78 -30.10
N THR A 130 -30.67 -5.63 -30.10
CA THR A 130 -30.84 -4.65 -31.17
C THR A 130 -29.67 -3.67 -31.17
N ASP A 131 -29.13 -3.50 -32.36
CA ASP A 131 -28.16 -2.53 -32.83
C ASP A 131 -28.75 -1.11 -32.82
N THR A 132 -27.98 -0.09 -32.43
CA THR A 132 -28.30 1.32 -32.74
C THR A 132 -27.00 2.11 -32.88
N PRO A 133 -26.67 2.59 -34.09
CA PRO A 133 -25.51 3.45 -34.32
C PRO A 133 -25.84 4.96 -34.31
N GLU A 134 -24.87 5.74 -33.78
CA GLU A 134 -24.47 7.14 -34.11
C GLU A 134 -25.38 8.34 -33.75
N PRO A 135 -24.87 9.62 -33.67
CA PRO A 135 -23.72 10.23 -34.39
C PRO A 135 -22.77 11.18 -33.60
N PRO A 136 -21.70 11.71 -34.25
CA PRO A 136 -20.70 12.61 -33.65
C PRO A 136 -21.17 14.06 -33.46
N VAL A 137 -20.75 14.70 -32.37
CA VAL A 137 -20.94 16.14 -32.14
C VAL A 137 -19.70 16.91 -32.57
N ALA A 138 -19.80 17.56 -33.73
CA ALA A 138 -18.95 18.67 -34.10
C ALA A 138 -19.79 19.96 -34.07
N ARG A 139 -19.37 20.96 -33.30
CA ARG A 139 -19.68 22.36 -33.64
C ARG A 139 -18.67 23.32 -33.05
N ALA A 140 -18.04 24.05 -33.96
CA ALA A 140 -17.23 25.24 -33.73
C ALA A 140 -18.10 26.43 -33.30
N SER A 141 -17.47 27.35 -32.57
CA SER A 141 -17.33 28.77 -32.91
C SER A 141 -16.25 29.38 -32.02
#